data_AF-A0A5C0AXZ6-F1
#
_entry.id   AF-A0A5C0AXZ6-F1
#
_cell.length_a   1.000
_cell.length_b   1.000
_cell.length_c   1.000
_cell.angle_alpha   90.00
_cell.angle_beta   90.00
_cell.angle_gamma   90.00
#
_symmetry.space_group_name_H-M   'P 1'
#
loop_
_entity.id
_entity.type
_entity.pdbx_description
1 polymer ?
#
loop_
_entity_poly.entity_id
_entity_poly.type
_entity_poly.pdbx_seq_one_letter_code
_entity_poly.pdbx_strand_id
1 'polypeptide(L)'
;MFPASATFLGYRRDNGRVGIRNHVLVLPVDAAASVAAQAVGRAVHGAVALSHQAGPGLYGADLDLFLRTLIGLGVNANVAAVVVVGANAEQTKWLVDRIAVSGKPVVGFAIQTFGDRNTVLRASRAAAEFVQWASEQQREVVPLSELAVSVSIGDPAPGNGSGYQPTASVVGEVMDALYAQGATLGVGETASLDGYESDAAFRCRDDVVRARLHEVLDRYRDLHQGRRSIAEVPAGWPEAVAVAGIGRIGTSTSIDGILDKAQVPPHAGLWFVDTPSAPAEALTLFAAAGYVLHIFPTDSGNPVGNPVLPVLKVSANTATLQDLAEHLDEDISPSTDGEYGGDTSSARLSALVLRTVNGRLVAAEVTGHQEFALTRLYESA
;
A
#
# COMPACT_ATOMS: atom_id res chain seq x y z
N MET A 1 -7.24 21.43 -7.86
CA MET A 1 -7.67 20.12 -8.41
C MET A 1 -6.81 19.74 -9.62
N PHE A 2 -6.76 18.47 -10.04
CA PHE A 2 -5.96 18.04 -11.20
C PHE A 2 -6.47 18.64 -12.51
N PRO A 3 -5.60 19.09 -13.43
CA PRO A 3 -6.00 19.53 -14.77
C PRO A 3 -6.52 18.36 -15.62
N ALA A 4 -7.37 18.62 -16.62
CA ALA A 4 -8.03 17.60 -17.47
C ALA A 4 -7.07 16.72 -18.31
N SER A 5 -5.80 17.10 -18.41
CA SER A 5 -4.74 16.32 -19.07
C SER A 5 -3.51 16.24 -18.16
N ALA A 6 -3.75 15.99 -16.87
CA ALA A 6 -2.67 15.86 -15.91
C ALA A 6 -1.75 14.69 -16.29
N THR A 7 -0.45 14.95 -16.20
CA THR A 7 0.60 13.95 -16.44
C THR A 7 1.56 13.92 -15.27
N PHE A 8 2.31 12.83 -15.14
CA PHE A 8 3.43 12.75 -14.20
C PHE A 8 4.63 12.04 -14.85
N LEU A 9 5.80 12.18 -14.23
CA LEU A 9 7.02 11.48 -14.62
C LEU A 9 7.10 10.14 -13.88
N GLY A 10 6.87 9.04 -14.58
CA GLY A 10 6.85 7.69 -14.02
C GLY A 10 7.83 6.72 -14.70
N TYR A 11 8.12 5.60 -14.06
CA TYR A 11 8.92 4.52 -14.64
C TYR A 11 8.00 3.51 -15.33
N ARG A 12 7.94 3.56 -16.65
CA ARG A 12 7.20 2.59 -17.45
C ARG A 12 7.90 1.22 -17.37
N ARG A 13 7.13 0.17 -17.08
CA ARG A 13 7.61 -1.21 -17.01
C ARG A 13 7.17 -2.00 -18.23
N ASP A 14 7.86 -3.11 -18.50
CA ASP A 14 7.59 -3.97 -19.67
C ASP A 14 6.16 -4.56 -19.68
N ASN A 15 5.57 -4.73 -18.50
CA ASN A 15 4.17 -5.16 -18.34
C ASN A 15 3.14 -4.03 -18.49
N GLY A 16 3.57 -2.84 -18.92
CA GLY A 16 2.71 -1.67 -19.15
C GLY A 16 2.37 -0.85 -17.90
N ARG A 17 2.65 -1.34 -16.69
CA ARG A 17 2.38 -0.60 -15.45
C ARG A 17 3.43 0.49 -15.24
N VAL A 18 3.07 1.52 -14.46
CA VAL A 18 3.94 2.67 -14.21
C VAL A 18 4.24 2.81 -12.71
N GLY A 19 5.53 2.85 -12.36
CA GLY A 19 6.00 3.08 -11.00
C GLY A 19 6.33 4.55 -10.73
N ILE A 20 6.26 4.97 -9.47
CA ILE A 20 6.70 6.30 -9.02
C ILE A 20 8.01 6.26 -8.22
N ARG A 21 8.50 5.04 -7.95
CA ARG A 21 9.81 4.71 -7.37
C ARG A 21 10.51 3.67 -8.24
N ASN A 22 11.78 3.42 -7.92
CA ASN A 22 12.67 2.57 -8.72
C ASN A 22 13.54 1.66 -7.85
N HIS A 23 12.92 0.88 -6.98
CA HIS A 23 13.61 0.07 -5.97
C HIS A 23 14.23 -1.19 -6.56
N VAL A 24 15.40 -1.58 -6.06
CA VAL A 24 15.91 -2.94 -6.19
C VAL A 24 15.55 -3.70 -4.93
N LEU A 25 14.63 -4.65 -5.05
CA LEU A 25 14.06 -5.37 -3.92
C LEU A 25 14.88 -6.61 -3.59
N VAL A 26 15.28 -6.80 -2.33
CA VAL A 26 15.80 -8.07 -1.82
C VAL A 26 14.68 -8.78 -1.07
N LEU A 27 14.15 -9.82 -1.69
CA LEU A 27 12.93 -10.51 -1.27
C LEU A 27 13.26 -11.86 -0.62
N PRO A 28 13.13 -12.01 0.72
CA PRO A 28 13.23 -13.32 1.35
C PRO A 28 12.01 -14.17 0.97
N VAL A 29 12.23 -15.45 0.67
CA VAL A 29 11.17 -16.45 0.41
C VAL A 29 10.57 -16.97 1.72
N ASP A 30 11.37 -17.01 2.78
CA ASP A 30 11.02 -17.59 4.07
C ASP A 30 11.79 -16.89 5.19
N ALA A 31 11.36 -17.10 6.44
CA ALA A 31 11.93 -16.46 7.61
C ALA A 31 13.43 -16.73 7.79
N ALA A 32 13.92 -17.92 7.39
CA ALA A 32 15.34 -18.25 7.50
C ALA A 32 16.20 -17.46 6.51
N ALA A 33 15.60 -16.95 5.42
CA ALA A 33 16.25 -16.08 4.46
C ALA A 33 16.26 -14.59 4.84
N SER A 34 15.43 -14.16 5.80
CA SER A 34 15.28 -12.75 6.19
C SER A 34 16.60 -12.11 6.64
N VAL A 35 17.41 -12.83 7.44
CA VAL A 35 18.71 -12.30 7.93
C VAL A 35 19.69 -12.08 6.78
N ALA A 36 19.76 -13.02 5.83
CA ALA A 36 20.60 -12.91 4.65
C ALA A 36 20.13 -11.76 3.74
N ALA A 37 18.81 -11.63 3.52
CA ALA A 37 18.23 -10.53 2.75
C ALA A 37 18.57 -9.16 3.35
N GLN A 38 18.40 -9.00 4.67
CA GLN A 38 18.79 -7.77 5.37
C GLN A 38 20.30 -7.50 5.31
N ALA A 39 21.14 -8.54 5.36
CA ALA A 39 22.58 -8.38 5.21
C ALA A 39 22.96 -7.83 3.82
N VAL A 40 22.25 -8.26 2.77
CA VAL A 40 22.40 -7.72 1.42
C VAL A 40 21.99 -6.24 1.38
N GLY A 41 20.83 -5.89 1.95
CA GLY A 41 20.35 -4.51 2.00
C GLY A 41 21.29 -3.55 2.75
N ARG A 42 21.93 -4.03 3.82
CA ARG A 42 22.98 -3.26 4.53
C ARG A 42 24.28 -3.11 3.73
N ALA A 43 24.60 -4.08 2.89
CA ALA A 43 25.84 -4.09 2.11
C ALA A 43 25.75 -3.28 0.82
N VAL A 44 24.55 -3.13 0.24
CA VAL A 44 24.33 -2.49 -1.05
C VAL A 44 23.44 -1.27 -0.89
N HIS A 45 24.03 -0.08 -0.97
CA HIS A 45 23.27 1.17 -1.00
C HIS A 45 22.31 1.19 -2.20
N GLY A 46 21.05 1.56 -1.96
CA GLY A 46 19.99 1.59 -2.97
C GLY A 46 19.17 0.29 -3.08
N ALA A 47 19.58 -0.79 -2.41
CA ALA A 47 18.77 -1.99 -2.28
C ALA A 47 17.81 -1.90 -1.10
N VAL A 48 16.55 -2.29 -1.31
CA VAL A 48 15.52 -2.36 -0.27
C VAL A 48 15.33 -3.81 0.14
N ALA A 49 15.71 -4.16 1.36
CA ALA A 49 15.57 -5.54 1.86
C ALA A 49 14.31 -5.70 2.72
N LEU A 50 13.50 -6.71 2.40
CA LEU A 50 12.37 -7.09 3.23
C LEU A 50 12.80 -8.13 4.29
N SER A 51 11.96 -8.27 5.31
CA SER A 51 12.15 -9.28 6.37
C SER A 51 10.80 -9.68 6.95
N HIS A 52 10.53 -10.97 7.04
CA HIS A 52 9.31 -11.48 7.66
C HIS A 52 9.55 -12.76 8.46
N GLN A 53 8.53 -13.16 9.23
CA GLN A 53 8.55 -14.34 10.08
C GLN A 53 7.80 -15.55 9.49
N ALA A 54 7.17 -15.41 8.32
CA ALA A 54 6.53 -16.55 7.65
C ALA A 54 7.58 -17.60 7.23
N GLY A 55 7.32 -18.86 7.57
CA GLY A 55 8.22 -19.99 7.35
C GLY A 55 7.49 -21.19 6.74
N PRO A 56 8.11 -22.38 6.74
CA PRO A 56 7.45 -23.61 6.31
C PRO A 56 6.21 -23.89 7.18
N GLY A 57 5.25 -24.64 6.63
CA GLY A 57 4.02 -25.01 7.34
C GLY A 57 2.78 -24.16 6.99
N LEU A 58 2.85 -23.35 5.93
CA LEU A 58 1.68 -22.71 5.32
C LEU A 58 1.03 -23.67 4.32
N TYR A 59 -0.30 -23.75 4.32
CA TYR A 59 -1.08 -24.61 3.43
C TYR A 59 -2.35 -23.93 2.94
N GLY A 60 -2.90 -24.44 1.84
CA GLY A 60 -4.18 -23.99 1.29
C GLY A 60 -4.22 -22.47 1.07
N ALA A 61 -5.34 -21.85 1.48
CA ALA A 61 -5.56 -20.43 1.25
C ALA A 61 -4.50 -19.51 1.91
N ASP A 62 -3.88 -19.93 3.01
CA ASP A 62 -2.83 -19.14 3.68
C ASP A 62 -1.53 -19.15 2.86
N LEU A 63 -1.17 -20.31 2.30
CA LEU A 63 -0.05 -20.42 1.36
C LEU A 63 -0.33 -19.63 0.07
N ASP A 64 -1.54 -19.73 -0.48
CA ASP A 64 -1.92 -19.01 -1.70
C ASP A 64 -1.84 -17.49 -1.51
N LEU A 65 -2.32 -16.99 -0.36
CA LEU A 65 -2.22 -15.58 -0.01
C LEU A 65 -0.76 -15.15 0.18
N PHE A 66 0.02 -15.93 0.92
CA PHE A 66 1.44 -15.66 1.14
C PHE A 66 2.20 -15.55 -0.19
N LEU A 67 2.07 -16.55 -1.06
CA LEU A 67 2.74 -16.57 -2.36
C LEU A 67 2.26 -15.44 -3.27
N ARG A 68 0.95 -15.17 -3.31
CA ARG A 68 0.38 -14.03 -4.04
C ARG A 68 0.97 -12.71 -3.56
N THR A 69 1.13 -12.55 -2.25
CA THR A 69 1.69 -11.33 -1.64
C THR A 69 3.15 -11.14 -2.05
N LEU A 70 4.00 -12.18 -1.94
CA LEU A 70 5.41 -12.11 -2.35
C LEU A 70 5.55 -11.85 -3.86
N ILE A 71 4.77 -12.53 -4.70
CA ILE A 71 4.75 -12.29 -6.15
C ILE A 71 4.34 -10.86 -6.44
N GLY A 72 3.24 -10.41 -5.82
CA GLY A 72 2.69 -9.05 -5.96
C GLY A 72 3.72 -7.96 -5.64
N LEU A 73 4.43 -8.10 -4.52
CA LEU A 73 5.51 -7.19 -4.14
C LEU A 73 6.64 -7.18 -5.16
N GLY A 74 7.06 -8.37 -5.63
CA GLY A 74 8.09 -8.48 -6.66
C GLY A 74 7.69 -7.83 -7.98
N VAL A 75 6.43 -7.96 -8.40
CA VAL A 75 5.94 -7.41 -9.67
C VAL A 75 5.47 -5.96 -9.58
N ASN A 76 5.33 -5.37 -8.39
CA ASN A 76 4.93 -3.96 -8.18
C ASN A 76 5.78 -3.01 -9.05
N ALA A 77 5.15 -2.00 -9.64
CA ALA A 77 5.82 -1.10 -10.58
C ALA A 77 6.86 -0.16 -9.93
N ASN A 78 6.77 0.08 -8.62
CA ASN A 78 7.81 0.75 -7.83
C ASN A 78 9.10 -0.07 -7.70
N VAL A 79 9.06 -1.36 -8.03
CA VAL A 79 10.23 -2.27 -8.02
C VAL A 79 10.77 -2.42 -9.43
N ALA A 80 12.02 -2.03 -9.63
CA ALA A 80 12.75 -2.12 -10.90
C ALA A 80 13.29 -3.53 -11.16
N ALA A 81 13.85 -4.17 -10.13
CA ALA A 81 14.47 -5.48 -10.21
C ALA A 81 14.41 -6.19 -8.85
N VAL A 82 14.52 -7.52 -8.84
CA VAL A 82 14.38 -8.32 -7.60
C VAL A 82 15.52 -9.32 -7.43
N VAL A 83 16.12 -9.34 -6.24
CA VAL A 83 17.01 -10.42 -5.79
C VAL A 83 16.25 -11.26 -4.76
N VAL A 84 15.87 -12.47 -5.16
CA VAL A 84 15.18 -13.42 -4.29
C VAL A 84 16.22 -14.19 -3.46
N VAL A 85 16.02 -14.26 -2.15
CA VAL A 85 16.85 -15.05 -1.24
C VAL A 85 15.96 -16.07 -0.54
N GLY A 86 16.26 -17.35 -0.63
CA GLY A 86 15.47 -18.39 0.04
C GLY A 86 16.33 -19.41 0.76
N ALA A 87 15.71 -20.23 1.60
CA ALA A 87 16.42 -21.34 2.24
C ALA A 87 16.81 -22.41 1.21
N ASN A 88 15.87 -22.84 0.35
CA ASN A 88 16.08 -23.90 -0.64
C ASN A 88 15.99 -23.39 -2.09
N ALA A 89 16.69 -24.07 -3.00
CA ALA A 89 16.80 -23.65 -4.39
C ALA A 89 15.51 -23.80 -5.20
N GLU A 90 14.69 -24.80 -4.90
CA GLU A 90 13.47 -25.10 -5.66
C GLU A 90 12.41 -24.01 -5.47
N GLN A 91 12.08 -23.67 -4.22
CA GLN A 91 11.11 -22.59 -3.91
C GLN A 91 11.64 -21.22 -4.33
N THR A 92 12.95 -20.98 -4.17
CA THR A 92 13.60 -19.76 -4.64
C THR A 92 13.43 -19.61 -6.15
N LYS A 93 13.74 -20.66 -6.91
CA LYS A 93 13.56 -20.66 -8.37
C LYS A 93 12.09 -20.52 -8.76
N TRP A 94 11.18 -21.19 -8.06
CA TRP A 94 9.76 -21.07 -8.29
C TRP A 94 9.31 -19.62 -8.20
N LEU A 95 9.67 -18.90 -7.12
CA LEU A 95 9.27 -17.50 -6.94
C LEU A 95 9.90 -16.59 -8.01
N VAL A 96 11.19 -16.79 -8.31
CA VAL A 96 11.90 -16.07 -9.40
C VAL A 96 11.13 -16.19 -10.72
N ASP A 97 10.77 -17.41 -11.12
CA ASP A 97 10.10 -17.66 -12.40
C ASP A 97 8.74 -16.95 -12.47
N ARG A 98 8.01 -16.82 -11.35
CA ARG A 98 6.70 -16.13 -11.33
C ARG A 98 6.82 -14.61 -11.37
N ILE A 99 7.84 -14.04 -10.72
CA ILE A 99 8.09 -12.60 -10.79
C ILE A 99 8.62 -12.21 -12.17
N ALA A 100 9.46 -13.05 -12.79
CA ALA A 100 10.05 -12.83 -14.11
C ALA A 100 9.01 -12.68 -15.23
N VAL A 101 7.78 -13.21 -15.06
CA VAL A 101 6.66 -13.00 -16.01
C VAL A 101 6.36 -11.52 -16.23
N SER A 102 6.67 -10.65 -15.26
CA SER A 102 6.50 -9.20 -15.40
C SER A 102 7.50 -8.52 -16.36
N GLY A 103 8.51 -9.26 -16.86
CA GLY A 103 9.56 -8.76 -17.75
C GLY A 103 10.77 -8.15 -17.03
N LYS A 104 10.65 -7.83 -15.74
CA LYS A 104 11.74 -7.20 -15.00
C LYS A 104 12.89 -8.18 -14.67
N PRO A 105 14.13 -7.68 -14.48
CA PRO A 105 15.24 -8.50 -14.03
C PRO A 105 15.00 -9.11 -12.64
N VAL A 106 15.14 -10.43 -12.56
CA VAL A 106 15.02 -11.18 -11.29
C VAL A 106 16.07 -12.28 -11.24
N VAL A 107 16.75 -12.43 -10.11
CA VAL A 107 17.64 -13.57 -9.83
C VAL A 107 17.40 -14.12 -8.44
N GLY A 108 17.77 -15.38 -8.21
CA GLY A 108 17.54 -16.07 -6.93
C GLY A 108 18.78 -16.78 -6.40
N PHE A 109 18.97 -16.75 -5.09
CA PHE A 109 20.05 -17.46 -4.39
C PHE A 109 19.51 -18.22 -3.17
N ALA A 110 19.99 -19.45 -2.97
CA ALA A 110 19.52 -20.32 -1.89
C ALA A 110 20.61 -20.61 -0.85
N ILE A 111 20.27 -20.41 0.42
CA ILE A 111 21.18 -20.56 1.56
C ILE A 111 21.68 -22.00 1.70
N GLN A 112 20.81 -23.00 1.56
CA GLN A 112 21.19 -24.40 1.68
C GLN A 112 22.08 -24.89 0.52
N THR A 113 22.17 -24.13 -0.58
CA THR A 113 23.04 -24.44 -1.71
C THR A 113 24.44 -23.85 -1.54
N PHE A 114 24.55 -22.62 -1.03
CA PHE A 114 25.83 -21.91 -1.00
C PHE A 114 26.40 -21.69 0.41
N GLY A 115 25.59 -21.92 1.45
CA GLY A 115 25.83 -21.39 2.78
C GLY A 115 25.48 -19.90 2.87
N ASP A 116 25.24 -19.43 4.09
CA ASP A 116 24.75 -18.07 4.36
C ASP A 116 25.68 -16.97 3.80
N ARG A 117 26.95 -16.97 4.19
CA ARG A 117 27.95 -15.96 3.76
C ARG A 117 28.12 -15.87 2.25
N ASN A 118 28.16 -17.00 1.55
CA ASN A 118 28.28 -17.00 0.09
C ASN A 118 26.98 -16.57 -0.59
N THR A 119 25.82 -16.88 0.00
CA THR A 119 24.53 -16.40 -0.50
C THR A 119 24.47 -14.88 -0.43
N VAL A 120 24.85 -14.30 0.71
CA VAL A 120 24.95 -12.84 0.87
C VAL A 120 25.93 -12.24 -0.14
N LEU A 121 27.14 -12.81 -0.29
CA LEU A 121 28.12 -12.35 -1.28
C LEU A 121 27.56 -12.32 -2.70
N ARG A 122 26.89 -13.40 -3.13
CA ARG A 122 26.34 -13.53 -4.50
C ARG A 122 25.15 -12.61 -4.72
N ALA A 123 24.23 -12.56 -3.75
CA ALA A 123 23.07 -11.69 -3.78
C ALA A 123 23.46 -10.21 -3.77
N SER A 124 24.48 -9.81 -3.00
CA SER A 124 25.02 -8.45 -3.00
C SER A 124 25.64 -8.05 -4.34
N ARG A 125 26.32 -8.96 -5.04
CA ARG A 125 26.83 -8.66 -6.40
C ARG A 125 25.70 -8.39 -7.37
N ALA A 126 24.69 -9.25 -7.41
CA ALA A 126 23.53 -9.06 -8.27
C ALA A 126 22.74 -7.80 -7.92
N ALA A 127 22.54 -7.53 -6.62
CA ALA A 127 21.86 -6.31 -6.18
C ALA A 127 22.62 -5.05 -6.60
N ALA A 128 23.96 -5.05 -6.52
CA ALA A 128 24.77 -3.92 -6.97
C ALA A 128 24.65 -3.68 -8.49
N GLU A 129 24.69 -4.76 -9.30
CA GLU A 129 24.47 -4.68 -10.75
C GLU A 129 23.06 -4.16 -11.09
N PHE A 130 22.04 -4.64 -10.38
CA PHE A 130 20.67 -4.16 -10.55
C PHE A 130 20.48 -2.72 -10.10
N VAL A 131 21.15 -2.26 -9.05
CA VAL A 131 21.09 -0.85 -8.62
C VAL A 131 21.70 0.05 -9.70
N GLN A 132 22.84 -0.34 -10.28
CA GLN A 132 23.46 0.38 -11.40
C GLN A 132 22.51 0.44 -12.59
N TRP A 133 22.00 -0.70 -13.05
CA TRP A 133 21.03 -0.77 -14.15
C TRP A 133 19.76 0.04 -13.88
N ALA A 134 19.19 -0.06 -12.67
CA ALA A 134 17.99 0.69 -12.30
C ALA A 134 18.27 2.20 -12.32
N SER A 135 19.43 2.65 -11.86
CA SER A 135 19.80 4.08 -11.82
C SER A 135 19.92 4.74 -13.20
N GLU A 136 20.13 3.95 -14.27
CA GLU A 136 20.19 4.44 -15.64
C GLU A 136 18.79 4.75 -16.22
N GLN A 137 17.74 4.15 -15.64
CA GLN A 137 16.38 4.32 -16.13
C GLN A 137 15.87 5.75 -15.91
N GLN A 138 15.30 6.31 -16.96
CA GLN A 138 14.70 7.64 -16.93
C GLN A 138 13.19 7.53 -16.77
N ARG A 139 12.61 8.53 -16.08
CA ARG A 139 11.16 8.66 -16.00
C ARG A 139 10.61 9.19 -17.33
N GLU A 140 9.44 8.72 -17.70
CA GLU A 140 8.70 9.13 -18.88
C GLU A 140 7.46 9.94 -18.48
N VAL A 141 7.04 10.86 -19.34
CA VAL A 141 5.77 11.55 -19.18
C VAL A 141 4.64 10.55 -19.45
N VAL A 142 3.80 10.32 -18.43
CA VAL A 142 2.67 9.41 -18.49
C VAL A 142 1.38 10.13 -18.08
N PRO A 143 0.22 9.76 -18.64
CA PRO A 143 -1.06 10.31 -18.23
C PRO A 143 -1.41 9.87 -16.80
N LEU A 144 -2.10 10.74 -16.06
CA LEU A 144 -2.54 10.44 -14.69
C LEU A 144 -3.51 9.24 -14.61
N SER A 145 -4.17 8.89 -15.73
CA SER A 145 -4.99 7.68 -15.86
C SER A 145 -4.22 6.37 -15.62
N GLU A 146 -2.90 6.36 -15.80
CA GLU A 146 -2.06 5.17 -15.54
C GLU A 146 -1.61 5.08 -14.06
N LEU A 147 -2.00 6.04 -13.21
CA LEU A 147 -1.66 6.03 -11.79
C LEU A 147 -2.52 5.03 -11.01
N ALA A 148 -1.89 4.27 -10.12
CA ALA A 148 -2.58 3.39 -9.17
C ALA A 148 -2.40 3.89 -7.73
N VAL A 149 -3.47 4.41 -7.13
CA VAL A 149 -3.46 5.00 -5.77
C VAL A 149 -4.36 4.20 -4.83
N SER A 150 -3.89 3.91 -3.62
CA SER A 150 -4.73 3.36 -2.57
C SER A 150 -4.90 4.31 -1.40
N VAL A 151 -5.96 4.11 -0.62
CA VAL A 151 -6.33 4.90 0.56
C VAL A 151 -6.75 3.97 1.71
N SER A 152 -6.34 4.32 2.92
CA SER A 152 -6.88 3.74 4.16
C SER A 152 -8.17 4.45 4.59
N ILE A 153 -9.14 3.70 5.14
CA ILE A 153 -10.43 4.24 5.58
C ILE A 153 -10.30 5.05 6.87
N GLY A 154 -9.30 4.80 7.73
CA GLY A 154 -8.87 5.80 8.70
C GLY A 154 -8.08 5.37 9.92
N ASP A 155 -7.50 6.38 10.54
CA ASP A 155 -6.78 6.30 11.82
C ASP A 155 -7.13 7.54 12.68
N PRO A 156 -8.34 7.59 13.25
CA PRO A 156 -8.80 8.74 14.03
C PRO A 156 -8.03 8.88 15.36
N ALA A 157 -8.02 10.07 15.97
CA ALA A 157 -7.40 10.23 17.30
C ALA A 157 -8.26 9.59 18.43
N PRO A 158 -7.64 9.11 19.53
CA PRO A 158 -8.38 8.72 20.73
C PRO A 158 -8.97 9.94 21.45
N GLY A 159 -10.30 9.98 21.56
CA GLY A 159 -11.01 11.17 22.05
C GLY A 159 -11.17 12.22 20.95
N ASN A 160 -12.31 12.92 20.95
CA ASN A 160 -12.74 13.94 19.97
C ASN A 160 -12.53 13.63 18.47
N GLY A 161 -13.35 12.73 17.93
CA GLY A 161 -13.48 12.41 16.49
C GLY A 161 -13.96 13.56 15.57
N SER A 162 -13.74 14.84 15.93
CA SER A 162 -14.12 15.99 15.11
C SER A 162 -13.11 16.31 13.99
N GLY A 163 -11.84 15.89 14.11
CA GLY A 163 -10.80 16.14 13.09
C GLY A 163 -10.85 15.19 11.89
N TYR A 164 -11.28 13.95 12.13
CA TYR A 164 -11.15 12.88 11.13
C TYR A 164 -12.11 13.08 9.95
N GLN A 165 -13.31 13.61 10.23
CA GLN A 165 -14.31 13.88 9.22
C GLN A 165 -13.83 14.89 8.15
N PRO A 166 -13.26 16.06 8.51
CA PRO A 166 -12.55 16.92 7.57
C PRO A 166 -11.45 16.21 6.79
N THR A 167 -10.57 15.46 7.46
CA THR A 167 -9.45 14.72 6.85
C THR A 167 -9.97 13.79 5.74
N ALA A 168 -10.93 12.93 6.06
CA ALA A 168 -11.51 11.96 5.12
C ALA A 168 -12.27 12.62 3.96
N SER A 169 -12.94 13.74 4.20
CA SER A 169 -13.64 14.49 3.14
C SER A 169 -12.69 15.02 2.07
N VAL A 170 -11.57 15.62 2.48
CA VAL A 170 -10.56 16.15 1.55
C VAL A 170 -9.92 15.01 0.73
N VAL A 171 -9.62 13.89 1.38
CA VAL A 171 -9.14 12.69 0.67
C VAL A 171 -10.17 12.18 -0.32
N GLY A 172 -11.45 12.17 0.05
CA GLY A 172 -12.56 11.81 -0.83
C GLY A 172 -12.67 12.65 -2.10
N GLU A 173 -12.54 13.97 -1.97
CA GLU A 173 -12.53 14.90 -3.11
C GLU A 173 -11.35 14.62 -4.07
N VAL A 174 -10.18 14.31 -3.52
CA VAL A 174 -8.99 13.97 -4.33
C VAL A 174 -9.17 12.62 -5.01
N MET A 175 -9.79 11.64 -4.34
CA MET A 175 -10.13 10.35 -4.94
C MET A 175 -11.13 10.49 -6.08
N ASP A 176 -12.19 11.28 -5.91
CA ASP A 176 -13.13 11.61 -6.99
C ASP A 176 -12.42 12.25 -8.19
N ALA A 177 -11.53 13.19 -7.93
CA ALA A 177 -10.77 13.85 -8.98
C ALA A 177 -9.80 12.90 -9.70
N LEU A 178 -9.19 11.93 -9.01
CA LEU A 178 -8.36 10.90 -9.64
C LEU A 178 -9.19 9.90 -10.45
N TYR A 179 -10.37 9.53 -9.96
CA TYR A 179 -11.30 8.65 -10.67
C TYR A 179 -11.75 9.27 -11.98
N ALA A 180 -12.08 10.57 -11.97
CA ALA A 180 -12.45 11.32 -13.17
C ALA A 180 -11.32 11.37 -14.22
N GLN A 181 -10.06 11.21 -13.79
CA GLN A 181 -8.89 11.12 -14.67
C GLN A 181 -8.68 9.71 -15.21
N GLY A 182 -9.48 8.72 -14.79
CA GLY A 182 -9.36 7.33 -15.18
C GLY A 182 -8.25 6.57 -14.46
N ALA A 183 -7.85 7.01 -13.26
CA ALA A 183 -6.86 6.31 -12.43
C ALA A 183 -7.41 4.99 -11.86
N THR A 184 -6.51 4.11 -11.41
CA THR A 184 -6.87 2.91 -10.64
C THR A 184 -6.82 3.24 -9.16
N LEU A 185 -7.94 3.10 -8.46
CA LEU A 185 -8.11 3.49 -7.08
C LEU A 185 -8.45 2.30 -6.19
N GLY A 186 -7.88 2.28 -4.99
CA GLY A 186 -8.12 1.25 -3.99
C GLY A 186 -8.50 1.83 -2.64
N VAL A 187 -9.50 1.24 -2.00
CA VAL A 187 -9.86 1.52 -0.60
C VAL A 187 -10.02 0.20 0.13
N GLY A 188 -9.64 0.11 1.41
CA GLY A 188 -9.69 -1.16 2.17
C GLY A 188 -9.91 -0.92 3.65
N GLU A 189 -9.62 -1.91 4.50
CA GLU A 189 -9.94 -1.98 5.95
C GLU A 189 -11.35 -2.54 6.20
N THR A 190 -11.51 -3.84 5.94
CA THR A 190 -12.79 -4.57 6.04
C THR A 190 -13.47 -4.42 7.41
N ALA A 191 -12.69 -4.38 8.50
CA ALA A 191 -13.27 -4.22 9.84
C ALA A 191 -13.96 -2.86 10.03
N SER A 192 -13.50 -1.82 9.31
CA SER A 192 -14.06 -0.47 9.38
C SER A 192 -15.46 -0.37 8.74
N LEU A 193 -15.90 -1.41 8.05
CA LEU A 193 -17.25 -1.50 7.44
C LEU A 193 -18.26 -2.28 8.29
N ASP A 194 -17.82 -2.96 9.34
CA ASP A 194 -18.73 -3.72 10.20
C ASP A 194 -19.63 -2.74 10.98
N GLY A 195 -20.94 -2.88 10.81
CA GLY A 195 -21.97 -1.95 11.26
C GLY A 195 -22.40 -0.87 10.25
N TYR A 196 -21.72 -0.75 9.10
CA TYR A 196 -21.95 0.28 8.07
C TYR A 196 -22.04 -0.31 6.65
N GLU A 197 -22.44 -1.57 6.56
CA GLU A 197 -22.48 -2.32 5.32
C GLU A 197 -23.49 -1.73 4.35
N SER A 198 -24.57 -1.15 4.87
CA SER A 198 -25.61 -0.51 4.05
C SER A 198 -25.08 0.71 3.31
N ASP A 199 -24.24 1.52 3.98
CA ASP A 199 -23.61 2.70 3.37
C ASP A 199 -22.60 2.27 2.30
N ALA A 200 -21.75 1.28 2.60
CA ALA A 200 -20.81 0.73 1.63
C ALA A 200 -21.53 0.07 0.43
N ALA A 201 -22.61 -0.67 0.68
CA ALA A 201 -23.46 -1.33 -0.31
C ALA A 201 -24.19 -0.34 -1.22
N PHE A 202 -24.56 0.83 -0.71
CA PHE A 202 -25.16 1.92 -1.50
C PHE A 202 -24.16 2.49 -2.52
N ARG A 203 -22.86 2.40 -2.23
CA ARG A 203 -21.79 2.89 -3.10
C ARG A 203 -21.35 1.87 -4.15
N CYS A 204 -21.75 0.61 -4.04
CA CYS A 204 -21.47 -0.41 -5.05
C CYS A 204 -22.15 -0.07 -6.38
N ARG A 205 -21.40 -0.25 -7.48
CA ARG A 205 -21.88 0.02 -8.84
C ARG A 205 -23.13 -0.78 -9.22
N ASP A 206 -23.23 -2.02 -8.76
CA ASP A 206 -24.34 -2.91 -9.02
C ASP A 206 -24.52 -3.96 -7.90
N ASP A 207 -25.55 -4.79 -8.05
CA ASP A 207 -25.91 -5.84 -7.09
C ASP A 207 -24.86 -6.96 -7.01
N VAL A 208 -24.07 -7.19 -8.06
CA VAL A 208 -22.99 -8.20 -8.07
C VAL A 208 -21.85 -7.74 -7.18
N VAL A 209 -21.43 -6.48 -7.33
CA VAL A 209 -20.44 -5.85 -6.47
C VAL A 209 -20.93 -5.84 -5.01
N ARG A 210 -22.21 -5.51 -4.79
CA ARG A 210 -22.81 -5.51 -3.45
C ARG A 210 -22.82 -6.90 -2.82
N ALA A 211 -23.21 -7.93 -3.55
CA ALA A 211 -23.18 -9.31 -3.06
C ALA A 211 -21.75 -9.72 -2.68
N ARG A 212 -20.77 -9.38 -3.51
CA ARG A 212 -19.37 -9.68 -3.22
C ARG A 212 -18.84 -8.94 -1.99
N LEU A 213 -19.29 -7.70 -1.76
CA LEU A 213 -18.95 -6.95 -0.55
C LEU A 213 -19.48 -7.67 0.69
N HIS A 214 -20.74 -8.12 0.67
CA HIS A 214 -21.32 -8.89 1.77
C HIS A 214 -20.55 -10.20 2.02
N GLU A 215 -20.14 -10.92 0.99
CA GLU A 215 -19.31 -12.13 1.15
C GLU A 215 -17.99 -11.85 1.87
N VAL A 216 -17.33 -10.71 1.59
CA VAL A 216 -16.10 -10.31 2.27
C VAL A 216 -16.36 -10.01 3.76
N LEU A 217 -17.45 -9.30 4.05
CA LEU A 217 -17.83 -8.92 5.42
C LEU A 217 -18.24 -10.13 6.26
N ASP A 218 -18.98 -11.07 5.66
CA ASP A 218 -19.37 -12.30 6.34
C ASP A 218 -18.14 -13.16 6.67
N ARG A 219 -17.18 -13.30 5.73
CA ARG A 219 -15.90 -13.96 6.03
C ARG A 219 -15.13 -13.28 7.16
N TYR A 220 -15.12 -11.94 7.19
CA TYR A 220 -14.49 -11.20 8.28
C TYR A 220 -15.18 -11.51 9.62
N ARG A 221 -16.51 -11.45 9.70
CA ARG A 221 -17.25 -11.76 10.93
C ARG A 221 -16.99 -13.18 11.38
N ASP A 222 -17.03 -14.16 10.49
CA ASP A 222 -16.76 -15.57 10.83
C ASP A 222 -15.36 -15.76 11.42
N LEU A 223 -14.35 -15.04 10.91
CA LEU A 223 -12.98 -15.07 11.44
C LEU A 223 -12.85 -14.40 12.82
N HIS A 224 -13.70 -13.43 13.14
CA HIS A 224 -13.57 -12.60 14.35
C HIS A 224 -14.63 -12.88 15.43
N GLN A 225 -15.63 -13.71 15.13
CA GLN A 225 -16.63 -14.17 16.10
C GLN A 225 -15.96 -14.78 17.35
N GLY A 226 -16.32 -14.26 18.53
CA GLY A 226 -15.84 -14.77 19.83
C GLY A 226 -14.40 -14.43 20.18
N ARG A 227 -13.68 -13.65 19.36
CA ARG A 227 -12.30 -13.22 19.65
C ARG A 227 -12.29 -11.90 20.43
N ARG A 228 -11.47 -11.83 21.48
CA ARG A 228 -11.21 -10.59 22.23
C ARG A 228 -10.05 -9.83 21.58
N SER A 229 -10.24 -8.54 21.29
CA SER A 229 -9.15 -7.63 20.95
C SER A 229 -8.44 -7.18 22.24
N ILE A 230 -7.11 -7.09 22.20
CA ILE A 230 -6.30 -6.53 23.30
C ILE A 230 -6.42 -5.00 23.33
N ALA A 231 -6.64 -4.38 22.16
CA ALA A 231 -6.97 -2.97 22.07
C ALA A 231 -8.48 -2.80 22.32
N GLU A 232 -8.84 -2.12 23.40
CA GLU A 232 -10.17 -1.52 23.53
C GLU A 232 -10.28 -0.48 22.41
N VAL A 233 -11.06 -0.80 21.36
CA VAL A 233 -11.45 0.21 20.37
C VAL A 233 -12.25 1.26 21.14
N PRO A 234 -11.83 2.54 21.18
CA PRO A 234 -12.54 3.56 21.93
C PRO A 234 -14.01 3.63 21.51
N ALA A 235 -14.92 3.85 22.45
CA ALA A 235 -16.33 4.03 22.12
C ALA A 235 -16.51 5.19 21.10
N GLY A 236 -17.24 4.94 20.01
CA GLY A 236 -17.46 5.92 18.93
C GLY A 236 -16.40 5.96 17.82
N TRP A 237 -15.27 5.24 17.95
CA TRP A 237 -14.27 5.11 16.88
C TRP A 237 -14.84 4.48 15.60
N PRO A 238 -15.52 3.31 15.65
CA PRO A 238 -16.05 2.68 14.44
C PRO A 238 -17.07 3.56 13.72
N GLU A 239 -17.88 4.30 14.48
CA GLU A 239 -18.87 5.24 13.92
C GLU A 239 -18.20 6.43 13.23
N ALA A 240 -17.22 7.07 13.88
CA ALA A 240 -16.47 8.15 13.27
C ALA A 240 -15.74 7.68 12.00
N VAL A 241 -15.10 6.50 12.03
CA VAL A 241 -14.37 5.94 10.87
C VAL A 241 -15.31 5.58 9.74
N ALA A 242 -16.46 4.97 10.02
CA ALA A 242 -17.32 4.50 8.96
C ALA A 242 -18.16 5.63 8.33
N VAL A 243 -18.68 6.56 9.15
CA VAL A 243 -19.41 7.75 8.67
C VAL A 243 -18.48 8.71 7.92
N ALA A 244 -17.24 8.88 8.40
CA ALA A 244 -16.26 9.74 7.74
C ALA A 244 -15.55 9.06 6.57
N GLY A 245 -15.28 7.76 6.68
CA GLY A 245 -14.42 7.00 5.78
C GLY A 245 -15.12 6.64 4.48
N ILE A 246 -15.66 5.42 4.34
CA ILE A 246 -16.21 4.95 3.05
C ILE A 246 -17.37 5.83 2.56
N GLY A 247 -18.13 6.43 3.47
CA GLY A 247 -19.20 7.37 3.14
C GLY A 247 -18.70 8.64 2.42
N ARG A 248 -17.46 9.07 2.66
CA ARG A 248 -16.87 10.27 2.02
C ARG A 248 -15.75 9.98 1.03
N ILE A 249 -15.11 8.82 1.09
CA ILE A 249 -14.16 8.44 0.05
C ILE A 249 -14.96 8.19 -1.23
N GLY A 250 -14.65 8.96 -2.28
CA GLY A 250 -15.27 8.77 -3.59
C GLY A 250 -16.70 9.33 -3.73
N THR A 251 -17.09 10.42 -3.06
CA THR A 251 -18.49 10.92 -3.01
C THR A 251 -19.27 11.00 -4.34
N SER A 252 -18.60 11.18 -5.47
CA SER A 252 -19.21 11.24 -6.82
C SER A 252 -18.94 9.98 -7.65
N THR A 253 -18.37 8.95 -7.05
CA THR A 253 -17.91 7.72 -7.70
C THR A 253 -18.44 6.46 -7.00
N SER A 254 -18.63 5.41 -7.80
CA SER A 254 -19.12 4.11 -7.33
C SER A 254 -17.96 3.12 -7.19
N ILE A 255 -18.07 2.19 -6.24
CA ILE A 255 -17.17 1.05 -6.11
C ILE A 255 -17.44 0.13 -7.30
N ASP A 256 -16.47 0.02 -8.21
CA ASP A 256 -16.55 -0.74 -9.45
C ASP A 256 -16.38 -2.25 -9.23
N GLY A 257 -15.76 -2.65 -8.12
CA GLY A 257 -15.60 -4.05 -7.78
C GLY A 257 -14.93 -4.28 -6.43
N ILE A 258 -14.91 -5.55 -6.03
CA ILE A 258 -14.33 -6.01 -4.78
C ILE A 258 -13.16 -6.95 -5.09
N LEU A 259 -12.02 -6.72 -4.47
CA LEU A 259 -10.79 -7.47 -4.63
C LEU A 259 -10.47 -8.23 -3.35
N ASP A 260 -10.07 -9.49 -3.50
CA ASP A 260 -9.48 -10.25 -2.41
C ASP A 260 -8.09 -9.72 -2.04
N LYS A 261 -7.59 -10.15 -0.89
CA LYS A 261 -6.23 -9.87 -0.40
C LYS A 261 -5.18 -10.07 -1.50
N ALA A 262 -4.37 -9.04 -1.71
CA ALA A 262 -3.29 -8.97 -2.70
C ALA A 262 -3.72 -9.23 -4.16
N GLN A 263 -5.01 -9.11 -4.48
CA GLN A 263 -5.49 -9.25 -5.85
C GLN A 263 -5.26 -7.95 -6.63
N VAL A 264 -4.75 -8.08 -7.86
CA VAL A 264 -4.49 -6.95 -8.75
C VAL A 264 -5.80 -6.48 -9.38
N PRO A 265 -6.09 -5.16 -9.40
CA PRO A 265 -7.24 -4.62 -10.13
C PRO A 265 -7.16 -4.97 -11.63
N PRO A 266 -8.24 -5.50 -12.24
CA PRO A 266 -8.23 -5.87 -13.66
C PRO A 266 -8.24 -4.67 -14.62
N HIS A 267 -8.72 -3.51 -14.17
CA HIS A 267 -8.75 -2.25 -14.93
C HIS A 267 -8.86 -1.04 -14.00
N ALA A 268 -8.76 0.16 -14.57
CA ALA A 268 -8.99 1.43 -13.86
C ALA A 268 -10.42 1.52 -13.30
N GLY A 269 -10.58 2.29 -12.23
CA GLY A 269 -11.81 2.34 -11.43
C GLY A 269 -11.52 2.30 -9.92
N LEU A 270 -12.57 2.34 -9.11
CA LEU A 270 -12.50 2.32 -7.65
C LEU A 270 -12.79 0.92 -7.13
N TRP A 271 -11.80 0.31 -6.47
CA TRP A 271 -11.89 -1.05 -5.97
C TRP A 271 -11.88 -1.06 -4.44
N PHE A 272 -12.81 -1.80 -3.84
CA PHE A 272 -12.68 -2.17 -2.44
C PHE A 272 -11.75 -3.38 -2.34
N VAL A 273 -10.65 -3.25 -1.59
CA VAL A 273 -9.65 -4.30 -1.37
C VAL A 273 -9.85 -4.86 0.02
N ASP A 274 -10.08 -6.17 0.12
CA ASP A 274 -10.24 -6.86 1.40
C ASP A 274 -8.92 -6.86 2.19
N THR A 275 -8.69 -5.83 3.02
CA THR A 275 -7.49 -5.72 3.87
C THR A 275 -7.86 -5.71 5.36
N PRO A 276 -6.98 -6.16 6.26
CA PRO A 276 -7.15 -5.92 7.69
C PRO A 276 -7.02 -4.42 7.99
N SER A 277 -7.48 -3.99 9.17
CA SER A 277 -7.29 -2.61 9.65
C SER A 277 -5.91 -2.36 10.27
N ALA A 278 -5.09 -3.39 10.43
CA ALA A 278 -3.70 -3.23 10.86
C ALA A 278 -2.90 -2.57 9.72
N PRO A 279 -2.40 -1.33 9.88
CA PRO A 279 -1.88 -0.54 8.75
C PRO A 279 -0.70 -1.20 8.02
N ALA A 280 0.24 -1.80 8.76
CA ALA A 280 1.41 -2.45 8.16
C ALA A 280 1.03 -3.65 7.25
N GLU A 281 0.01 -4.40 7.63
CA GLU A 281 -0.52 -5.50 6.81
C GLU A 281 -1.30 -4.98 5.61
N ALA A 282 -2.17 -3.98 5.81
CA ALA A 282 -2.95 -3.37 4.74
C ALA A 282 -2.06 -2.77 3.65
N LEU A 283 -1.05 -1.98 4.03
CA LEU A 283 -0.08 -1.40 3.12
C LEU A 283 0.68 -2.46 2.32
N THR A 284 1.03 -3.58 2.96
CA THR A 284 1.68 -4.71 2.28
C THR A 284 0.76 -5.32 1.22
N LEU A 285 -0.54 -5.49 1.52
CA LEU A 285 -1.51 -6.00 0.56
C LEU A 285 -1.78 -5.02 -0.58
N PHE A 286 -1.85 -3.72 -0.32
CA PHE A 286 -1.95 -2.71 -1.38
C PHE A 286 -0.71 -2.69 -2.27
N ALA A 287 0.49 -2.78 -1.68
CA ALA A 287 1.72 -2.90 -2.44
C ALA A 287 1.70 -4.19 -3.30
N ALA A 288 1.24 -5.31 -2.76
CA ALA A 288 1.12 -6.56 -3.51
C ALA A 288 0.06 -6.53 -4.62
N ALA A 289 -1.07 -5.84 -4.43
CA ALA A 289 -2.06 -5.55 -5.47
C ALA A 289 -1.52 -4.60 -6.56
N GLY A 290 -0.38 -3.94 -6.28
CA GLY A 290 0.38 -3.15 -7.22
C GLY A 290 -0.05 -1.69 -7.32
N TYR A 291 -0.69 -1.17 -6.26
CA TYR A 291 -0.76 0.27 -6.06
C TYR A 291 0.64 0.84 -5.88
N VAL A 292 0.85 2.10 -6.28
CA VAL A 292 2.18 2.73 -6.31
C VAL A 292 2.29 3.95 -5.40
N LEU A 293 1.16 4.47 -4.92
CA LEU A 293 1.06 5.50 -3.89
C LEU A 293 -0.05 5.10 -2.91
N HIS A 294 0.18 5.30 -1.62
CA HIS A 294 -0.86 5.20 -0.62
C HIS A 294 -1.09 6.56 0.05
N ILE A 295 -2.33 6.99 0.19
CA ILE A 295 -2.71 8.18 0.95
C ILE A 295 -3.29 7.69 2.29
N PHE A 296 -2.65 8.10 3.38
CA PHE A 296 -2.98 7.66 4.74
C PHE A 296 -3.56 8.83 5.55
N PRO A 297 -4.90 8.98 5.62
CA PRO A 297 -5.51 9.95 6.51
C PRO A 297 -5.31 9.52 7.97
N THR A 298 -4.63 10.35 8.76
CA THR A 298 -4.32 10.05 10.16
C THR A 298 -4.55 11.25 11.06
N ASP A 299 -5.29 11.03 12.14
CA ASP A 299 -5.41 11.96 13.25
C ASP A 299 -4.64 11.44 14.47
N SER A 300 -4.24 10.17 14.54
CA SER A 300 -3.35 9.70 15.62
C SER A 300 -1.87 10.04 15.38
N GLY A 301 -1.52 10.46 14.16
CA GLY A 301 -0.14 10.70 13.74
C GLY A 301 0.65 9.41 13.56
N ASN A 302 0.00 8.36 13.07
CA ASN A 302 0.60 7.03 12.96
C ASN A 302 1.86 7.05 12.06
N PRO A 303 3.02 6.60 12.59
CA PRO A 303 4.27 6.70 11.86
C PRO A 303 4.44 5.63 10.77
N VAL A 304 3.51 4.69 10.61
CA VAL A 304 3.62 3.56 9.67
C VAL A 304 4.05 3.96 8.26
N GLY A 305 5.00 3.23 7.69
CA GLY A 305 5.43 3.34 6.31
C GLY A 305 5.35 2.00 5.60
N ASN A 306 6.01 1.91 4.44
CA ASN A 306 6.15 0.66 3.72
C ASN A 306 7.42 0.73 2.85
N PRO A 307 8.18 -0.38 2.72
CA PRO A 307 9.43 -0.40 1.96
C PRO A 307 9.26 -0.22 0.44
N VAL A 308 8.07 -0.51 -0.11
CA VAL A 308 7.81 -0.47 -1.57
C VAL A 308 6.80 0.62 -1.95
N LEU A 309 5.82 0.88 -1.08
CA LEU A 309 4.68 1.76 -1.32
C LEU A 309 4.84 3.05 -0.51
N PRO A 310 5.17 4.21 -1.13
CA PRO A 310 5.18 5.49 -0.44
C PRO A 310 3.84 5.76 0.25
N VAL A 311 3.92 6.12 1.54
CA VAL A 311 2.76 6.40 2.40
C VAL A 311 2.68 7.90 2.67
N LEU A 312 1.85 8.58 1.89
CA LEU A 312 1.60 10.03 1.99
C LEU A 312 0.57 10.29 3.09
N LYS A 313 1.01 10.89 4.20
CA LYS A 313 0.18 11.08 5.40
C LYS A 313 -0.38 12.49 5.48
N VAL A 314 -1.65 12.59 5.81
CA VAL A 314 -2.36 13.88 5.89
C VAL A 314 -3.22 13.94 7.14
N SER A 315 -3.38 15.15 7.67
CA SER A 315 -4.25 15.40 8.81
C SER A 315 -4.89 16.79 8.72
N ALA A 316 -6.11 16.90 9.22
CA ALA A 316 -6.73 18.17 9.58
C ALA A 316 -6.81 18.37 11.11
N ASN A 317 -6.29 17.42 11.90
CA ASN A 317 -6.34 17.48 13.35
C ASN A 317 -5.23 18.39 13.89
N THR A 318 -5.62 19.48 14.54
CA THR A 318 -4.69 20.51 15.03
C THR A 318 -3.66 19.95 16.02
N ALA A 319 -4.04 19.05 16.93
CA ALA A 319 -3.10 18.49 17.90
C ALA A 319 -2.04 17.64 17.19
N THR A 320 -2.46 16.80 16.24
CA THR A 320 -1.58 15.97 15.42
C THR A 320 -0.63 16.80 14.57
N LEU A 321 -1.14 17.89 13.98
CA LEU A 321 -0.35 18.83 13.19
C LEU A 321 0.68 19.60 14.02
N GLN A 322 0.42 19.84 15.31
CA GLN A 322 1.34 20.55 16.20
C GLN A 322 2.38 19.61 16.79
N ASP A 323 1.94 18.46 17.30
CA ASP A 323 2.77 17.57 18.11
C ASP A 323 3.51 16.53 17.27
N LEU A 324 2.96 16.13 16.12
CA LEU A 324 3.42 15.01 15.29
C LEU A 324 3.68 15.42 13.83
N ALA A 325 3.97 16.70 13.59
CA ALA A 325 4.19 17.28 12.26
C ALA A 325 5.25 16.54 11.42
N GLU A 326 6.27 15.96 12.07
CA GLU A 326 7.35 15.22 11.38
C GLU A 326 6.88 13.93 10.71
N HIS A 327 5.73 13.40 11.11
CA HIS A 327 5.12 12.21 10.51
C HIS A 327 4.17 12.55 9.37
N LEU A 328 3.82 13.83 9.16
CA LEU A 328 2.82 14.27 8.21
C LEU A 328 3.46 14.91 6.97
N ASP A 329 2.81 14.76 5.83
CA ASP A 329 3.24 15.37 4.56
C ASP A 329 2.52 16.68 4.24
N GLU A 330 1.24 16.81 4.67
CA GLU A 330 0.41 18.00 4.41
C GLU A 330 -0.60 18.27 5.52
N ASP A 331 -0.75 19.57 5.83
CA ASP A 331 -1.86 20.12 6.60
C ASP A 331 -3.06 20.38 5.68
N ILE A 332 -4.10 19.58 5.86
CA ILE A 332 -5.36 19.69 5.10
C ILE A 332 -6.49 20.33 5.91
N SER A 333 -6.18 20.96 7.04
CA SER A 333 -7.16 21.73 7.82
C SER A 333 -7.83 22.83 6.98
N PRO A 334 -9.12 23.13 7.26
CA PRO A 334 -9.81 24.22 6.57
C PRO A 334 -9.08 25.54 6.80
N SER A 335 -8.81 26.29 5.73
CA SER A 335 -8.26 27.64 5.86
C SER A 335 -9.35 28.56 6.42
N THR A 336 -9.11 29.16 7.59
CA THR A 336 -10.07 30.05 8.26
C THR A 336 -10.08 31.49 7.76
N ASP A 337 -9.10 31.90 6.95
CA ASP A 337 -9.00 33.26 6.42
C ASP A 337 -8.25 33.26 5.09
N GLY A 338 -8.41 34.30 4.27
CA GLY A 338 -7.81 34.47 2.93
C GLY A 338 -6.27 34.48 2.85
N GLU A 339 -5.57 33.81 3.77
CA GLU A 339 -4.12 33.62 3.84
C GLU A 339 -3.57 32.72 2.72
N TYR A 340 -4.40 31.84 2.15
CA TYR A 340 -4.05 30.97 1.02
C TYR A 340 -4.80 31.32 -0.27
N GLY A 341 -4.99 32.60 -0.60
CA GLY A 341 -5.34 33.02 -1.98
C GLY A 341 -6.46 32.26 -2.72
N GLY A 342 -7.45 31.71 -2.00
CA GLY A 342 -8.55 30.92 -2.57
C GLY A 342 -8.28 29.43 -2.85
N ASP A 343 -7.14 28.87 -2.46
CA ASP A 343 -6.79 27.46 -2.72
C ASP A 343 -7.39 26.51 -1.65
N THR A 344 -8.18 25.52 -2.10
CA THR A 344 -8.87 24.56 -1.21
C THR A 344 -7.91 23.52 -0.62
N SER A 345 -8.25 22.91 0.53
CA SER A 345 -7.45 21.80 1.10
C SER A 345 -7.25 20.65 0.11
N SER A 346 -8.26 20.36 -0.72
CA SER A 346 -8.17 19.36 -1.79
C SER A 346 -7.26 19.77 -2.95
N ALA A 347 -7.13 21.08 -3.24
CA ALA A 347 -6.14 21.58 -4.19
C ALA A 347 -4.72 21.40 -3.67
N ARG A 348 -4.45 21.69 -2.39
CA ARG A 348 -3.15 21.44 -1.74
C ARG A 348 -2.78 19.95 -1.77
N LEU A 349 -3.70 19.07 -1.36
CA LEU A 349 -3.47 17.62 -1.42
C LEU A 349 -3.25 17.12 -2.86
N SER A 350 -4.04 17.59 -3.83
CA SER A 350 -3.82 17.25 -5.25
C SER A 350 -2.43 17.67 -5.74
N ALA A 351 -1.98 18.87 -5.37
CA ALA A 351 -0.67 19.38 -5.72
C ALA A 351 0.45 18.55 -5.06
N LEU A 352 0.27 18.16 -3.80
CA LEU A 352 1.22 17.28 -3.11
C LEU A 352 1.27 15.90 -3.78
N VAL A 353 0.13 15.28 -4.10
CA VAL A 353 0.07 14.01 -4.83
C VAL A 353 0.90 14.11 -6.11
N LEU A 354 0.68 15.15 -6.93
CA LEU A 354 1.48 15.39 -8.14
C LEU A 354 2.98 15.50 -7.85
N ARG A 355 3.38 16.25 -6.81
CA ARG A 355 4.79 16.36 -6.42
C ARG A 355 5.37 15.01 -6.00
N THR A 356 4.63 14.22 -5.24
CA THR A 356 5.06 12.90 -4.74
C THR A 356 5.23 11.88 -5.86
N VAL A 357 4.28 11.81 -6.80
CA VAL A 357 4.41 10.91 -7.96
C VAL A 357 5.56 11.34 -8.89
N ASN A 358 5.84 12.64 -8.97
CA ASN A 358 6.99 13.20 -9.70
C ASN A 358 8.34 13.10 -8.94
N GLY A 359 8.37 12.49 -7.75
CA GLY A 359 9.62 12.12 -7.07
C GLY A 359 9.90 12.82 -5.74
N ARG A 360 8.99 13.65 -5.21
CA ARG A 360 9.09 14.07 -3.80
C ARG A 360 8.95 12.84 -2.90
N LEU A 361 9.90 12.69 -1.96
CA LEU A 361 9.82 11.68 -0.90
C LEU A 361 8.76 12.10 0.13
N VAL A 362 8.03 11.13 0.65
CA VAL A 362 7.08 11.34 1.76
C VAL A 362 7.80 11.28 3.11
N ALA A 363 7.17 11.80 4.16
CA ALA A 363 7.69 11.83 5.52
C ALA A 363 8.14 10.45 6.01
N ALA A 364 7.35 9.40 5.74
CA ALA A 364 7.69 8.00 6.07
C ALA A 364 8.99 7.52 5.40
N GLU A 365 9.25 7.94 4.15
CA GLU A 365 10.48 7.58 3.44
C GLU A 365 11.70 8.31 4.02
N VAL A 366 11.53 9.57 4.42
CA VAL A 366 12.62 10.40 5.00
C VAL A 366 12.99 9.94 6.40
N THR A 367 11.99 9.57 7.20
CA THR A 367 12.16 9.09 8.59
C THR A 367 12.57 7.62 8.65
N GLY A 368 12.45 6.87 7.56
CA GLY A 368 12.89 5.48 7.44
C GLY A 368 11.86 4.45 7.93
N HIS A 369 10.59 4.83 8.03
CA HIS A 369 9.51 3.90 8.33
C HIS A 369 9.27 2.95 7.16
N GLN A 370 9.56 1.67 7.39
CA GLN A 370 9.56 0.60 6.38
C GLN A 370 8.89 -0.67 6.93
N GLU A 371 7.79 -0.50 7.65
CA GLU A 371 7.05 -1.61 8.21
C GLU A 371 6.57 -2.56 7.10
N PHE A 372 6.74 -3.86 7.34
CA PHE A 372 6.38 -4.91 6.43
C PHE A 372 5.79 -6.07 7.23
N ALA A 373 4.52 -6.39 6.98
CA ALA A 373 3.79 -7.41 7.70
C ALA A 373 2.98 -8.24 6.71
N LEU A 374 3.09 -9.56 6.84
CA LEU A 374 2.33 -10.50 6.03
C LEU A 374 1.04 -10.86 6.77
N THR A 375 -0.07 -10.80 6.05
CA THR A 375 -1.35 -11.31 6.56
C THR A 375 -1.34 -12.83 6.63
N ARG A 376 -1.83 -13.36 7.75
CA ARG A 376 -2.00 -14.79 8.00
C ARG A 376 -3.45 -15.12 8.30
N LEU A 377 -3.93 -16.22 7.73
CA LEU A 377 -5.29 -16.72 7.94
C LEU A 377 -5.36 -17.79 9.04
N TYR A 378 -4.33 -18.63 9.14
CA TYR A 378 -4.34 -19.81 10.02
C TYR A 378 -3.03 -19.97 10.79
N GLU A 379 -3.03 -20.86 11.78
CA GLU A 379 -1.80 -21.32 12.42
C GLU A 379 -0.96 -22.14 11.43
N SER A 380 0.37 -22.08 11.57
CA SER A 380 1.28 -22.89 10.76
C SER A 380 1.32 -24.30 11.35
N ALA A 381 1.37 -25.34 10.52
CA ALA A 381 1.35 -26.73 10.99
C ALA A 381 2.64 -27.20 11.67
#